data_AF-A0A0F9YND8-F1
#
_entry.id   AF-A0A0F9YND8-F1
#
_cell.length_a   1.000
_cell.length_b   1.000
_cell.length_c   1.000
_cell.angle_alpha   90.00
_cell.angle_beta   90.00
_cell.angle_gamma   90.00
#
_symmetry.space_group_name_H-M   'P 1'
#
loop_
_entity.id
_entity.type
_entity.pdbx_description
1 polymer ?
#
loop_
_entity_poly.entity_id
_entity_poly.type
_entity_poly.pdbx_seq_one_letter_code
_entity_poly.pdbx_strand_id
1 'polypeptide(L)'
;MKNLKKIVFSIVLIIAATSCNKSDANKCVACNIEGVEICEEEAGKIRIYSDGEPIGDLLTLRSDLEFNDAAEQLCAEFEREFGTSNCYECSGPNVEEFPVCQDGDEITVNGAIIDGFEGQSLETVVSLLEQNSTDEEVFRELTCQRN
;
A
#
# COMPACT_ATOMS: atom_id res chain seq x y z
N MET A 1 9.51 -35.15 -23.10
CA MET A 1 9.44 -35.74 -21.74
C MET A 1 8.87 -34.66 -20.80
N LYS A 2 7.57 -34.41 -20.65
CA LYS A 2 6.46 -35.15 -20.00
C LYS A 2 6.50 -35.36 -18.47
N ASN A 3 7.53 -34.90 -17.73
CA ASN A 3 7.59 -35.12 -16.27
C ASN A 3 7.66 -33.83 -15.43
N LEU A 4 7.15 -32.72 -15.97
CA LEU A 4 7.00 -31.42 -15.30
C LEU A 4 5.89 -31.38 -14.21
N LYS A 5 5.39 -32.53 -13.72
CA LYS A 5 4.22 -32.59 -12.83
C LYS A 5 4.40 -33.39 -11.52
N LYS A 6 5.62 -33.86 -11.19
CA LYS A 6 5.84 -34.74 -10.03
C LYS A 6 6.57 -34.13 -8.83
N ILE A 7 7.10 -32.92 -8.93
CA ILE A 7 7.95 -32.34 -7.86
C ILE A 7 7.14 -31.41 -6.93
N VAL A 8 5.83 -31.29 -7.14
CA VAL A 8 4.96 -30.36 -6.39
C VAL A 8 4.31 -30.97 -5.14
N PHE A 9 4.48 -32.26 -4.79
CA PHE A 9 3.52 -32.86 -3.84
C PHE A 9 4.00 -33.84 -2.76
N SER A 10 5.30 -34.02 -2.46
CA SER A 10 5.66 -35.15 -1.56
C SER A 10 6.84 -34.98 -0.59
N ILE A 11 7.21 -33.77 -0.19
CA ILE A 11 8.02 -33.62 1.04
C ILE A 11 7.27 -32.73 2.03
N VAL A 12 6.11 -33.26 2.43
CA VAL A 12 5.50 -33.01 3.72
C VAL A 12 6.16 -33.98 4.69
N LEU A 13 6.81 -33.42 5.72
CA LEU A 13 7.11 -33.95 7.07
C LEU A 13 8.55 -33.71 7.56
N ILE A 14 8.58 -32.83 8.58
CA ILE A 14 9.49 -32.77 9.72
C ILE A 14 10.75 -31.92 9.54
N ILE A 15 10.58 -30.62 9.78
CA ILE A 15 11.34 -29.95 10.85
C ILE A 15 10.31 -29.22 11.70
N ALA A 16 10.12 -29.71 12.92
CA ALA A 16 9.41 -28.98 13.96
C ALA A 16 10.26 -27.75 14.31
N ALA A 17 9.80 -26.57 13.93
CA ALA A 17 10.11 -25.34 14.64
C ALA A 17 8.83 -24.91 15.33
N THR A 18 8.74 -25.26 16.60
CA THR A 18 7.77 -24.73 17.55
C THR A 18 7.88 -23.20 17.57
N SER A 19 6.88 -22.50 17.05
CA SER A 19 6.36 -21.28 17.67
C SER A 19 4.96 -20.94 17.15
N CYS A 20 4.04 -21.90 17.21
CA CYS A 20 2.68 -21.51 17.60
C CYS A 20 2.75 -21.08 19.07
N ASN A 21 3.15 -19.83 19.31
CA ASN A 21 2.67 -19.05 20.44
C ASN A 21 1.90 -17.87 19.83
N LYS A 22 0.82 -18.18 19.10
CA LYS A 22 -0.27 -17.22 19.00
C LYS A 22 -0.97 -17.28 20.35
N SER A 23 -0.38 -16.60 21.32
CA SER A 23 -1.04 -16.33 22.59
C SER A 23 -2.37 -15.69 22.24
N ASP A 24 -3.47 -16.27 22.72
CA ASP A 24 -4.88 -15.97 22.43
C ASP A 24 -5.34 -14.51 22.75
N ALA A 25 -4.47 -13.49 22.70
CA ALA A 25 -4.79 -12.14 23.17
C ALA A 25 -4.24 -10.96 22.35
N ASN A 26 -3.48 -11.16 21.28
CA ASN A 26 -2.94 -10.02 20.52
C ASN A 26 -3.97 -9.53 19.50
N LYS A 27 -4.50 -8.33 19.70
CA LYS A 27 -5.33 -7.64 18.70
C LYS A 27 -4.39 -7.25 17.56
N CYS A 28 -4.68 -7.71 16.34
CA CYS A 28 -3.92 -7.33 15.15
C CYS A 28 -4.85 -6.68 14.12
N VAL A 29 -4.33 -5.66 13.44
CA VAL A 29 -4.96 -4.99 12.29
C VAL A 29 -4.08 -5.22 11.08
N ALA A 30 -4.65 -5.80 10.03
CA ALA A 30 -3.96 -5.91 8.74
C ALA A 30 -4.12 -4.57 8.00
N CYS A 31 -3.01 -4.04 7.48
CA CYS A 31 -3.04 -2.85 6.64
C CYS A 31 -3.40 -3.22 5.19
N ASN A 32 -3.78 -2.25 4.36
CA ASN A 32 -4.02 -2.46 2.93
C ASN A 32 -2.72 -2.53 2.12
N ILE A 33 -1.71 -3.20 2.69
CA ILE A 33 -0.41 -3.49 2.10
C ILE A 33 -0.16 -4.96 2.33
N GLU A 34 0.22 -5.67 1.26
CA GLU A 34 0.42 -7.11 1.34
C GLU A 34 1.46 -7.47 2.41
N GLY A 35 1.07 -8.36 3.33
CA GLY A 35 1.95 -8.86 4.39
C GLY A 35 2.12 -7.93 5.59
N VAL A 36 1.59 -6.71 5.60
CA VAL A 36 1.77 -5.76 6.72
C VAL A 36 0.65 -5.87 7.75
N GLU A 37 1.01 -6.12 9.01
CA GLU A 37 0.10 -6.19 10.14
C GLU A 37 0.65 -5.39 11.34
N ILE A 38 -0.24 -4.77 12.11
CA ILE A 38 0.10 -4.08 13.36
C ILE A 38 -0.60 -4.81 14.50
N CYS A 39 0.17 -5.30 15.47
CA CYS A 39 -0.34 -6.08 16.59
C CYS A 39 -0.06 -5.38 17.93
N GLU A 40 -1.03 -5.47 18.84
CA GLU A 40 -0.85 -5.15 20.27
C GLU A 40 -0.24 -6.36 20.98
N GLU A 41 1.02 -6.25 21.39
CA GLU A 41 1.75 -7.29 22.10
C GLU A 41 1.46 -7.26 23.61
N GLU A 42 1.28 -6.06 24.16
CA GLU A 42 0.85 -5.79 25.53
C GLU A 42 -0.03 -4.53 25.50
N ALA A 43 -0.85 -4.30 26.53
CA ALA A 43 -1.71 -3.11 26.58
C ALA A 43 -0.90 -1.82 26.35
N GLY A 44 -1.18 -1.11 25.25
CA GLY A 44 -0.47 0.11 24.85
C GLY A 44 0.94 -0.11 24.25
N LYS A 45 1.29 -1.35 23.89
CA LYS A 45 2.55 -1.71 23.22
C LYS A 45 2.25 -2.35 21.87
N ILE A 46 2.64 -1.68 20.79
CA ILE A 46 2.37 -2.14 19.44
C ILE A 46 3.65 -2.52 18.71
N ARG A 47 3.53 -3.48 17.81
CA ARG A 47 4.61 -3.96 16.96
C ARG A 47 4.09 -4.15 15.54
N ILE A 48 4.94 -3.84 14.58
CA ILE A 48 4.64 -3.97 13.16
C ILE A 48 5.26 -5.28 12.67
N TYR A 49 4.54 -5.97 11.79
CA TYR A 49 4.92 -7.23 11.18
C TYR A 49 4.86 -7.10 9.66
N SER A 50 5.82 -7.72 8.97
CA SER A 50 5.83 -7.93 7.52
C SER A 50 5.96 -9.44 7.27
N ASP A 51 5.03 -10.03 6.53
CA ASP A 51 4.97 -11.46 6.23
C ASP A 51 5.06 -12.36 7.47
N GLY A 52 4.50 -11.87 8.59
CA GLY A 52 4.52 -12.55 9.88
C GLY A 52 5.83 -12.41 10.67
N GLU A 53 6.81 -11.66 10.18
CA GLU A 53 8.04 -11.35 10.90
C GLU A 53 8.00 -9.93 11.48
N PRO A 54 8.40 -9.72 12.75
CA PRO A 54 8.37 -8.40 13.36
C PRO A 54 9.44 -7.50 12.75
N ILE A 55 9.04 -6.28 12.38
CA ILE A 55 9.93 -5.26 11.83
C ILE A 55 10.04 -4.06 12.80
N GLY A 56 11.24 -3.50 12.89
CA GLY A 56 11.51 -2.34 13.73
C GLY A 56 11.38 -2.59 15.23
N ASP A 57 11.18 -1.50 15.97
CA ASP A 57 11.12 -1.49 17.43
C ASP A 57 9.68 -1.65 17.95
N LEU A 58 9.56 -2.12 19.20
CA LEU A 58 8.30 -2.12 19.93
C LEU A 58 7.93 -0.68 20.31
N LEU A 59 6.80 -0.18 19.80
CA LEU A 59 6.34 1.18 20.03
C LEU A 59 5.42 1.21 21.26
N THR A 60 5.44 2.34 21.97
CA THR A 60 4.55 2.58 23.11
C THR A 60 3.52 3.60 22.70
N LEU A 61 2.24 3.20 22.72
CA LEU A 61 1.14 4.11 22.50
C LEU A 61 1.10 5.15 23.61
N ARG A 62 0.67 6.35 23.25
CA ARG A 62 0.30 7.33 24.26
C ARG A 62 -0.97 6.86 24.98
N SER A 63 -1.08 7.20 26.25
CA SER A 63 -2.19 6.77 27.11
C SER A 63 -3.56 7.33 26.72
N ASP A 64 -3.62 8.28 25.79
CA ASP A 64 -4.84 8.86 25.22
C ASP A 64 -5.24 8.27 23.87
N LEU A 65 -4.51 7.30 23.34
CA LEU A 65 -4.79 6.64 22.07
C LEU A 65 -5.22 5.19 22.29
N GLU A 66 -6.37 4.83 21.73
CA GLU A 66 -6.80 3.44 21.64
C GLU A 66 -6.03 2.71 20.54
N PHE A 67 -5.83 1.40 20.71
CA PHE A 67 -5.07 0.57 19.77
C PHE A 67 -5.56 0.68 18.33
N ASN A 68 -6.89 0.57 18.12
CA ASN A 68 -7.47 0.58 16.78
C ASN A 68 -7.17 1.90 16.05
N ASP A 69 -7.36 3.04 16.73
CA ASP A 69 -7.14 4.37 16.14
C ASP A 69 -5.66 4.59 15.80
N ALA A 70 -4.76 4.09 16.63
CA ALA A 70 -3.31 4.18 16.38
C ALA A 70 -2.86 3.24 15.26
N ALA A 71 -3.42 2.02 15.21
CA ALA A 71 -3.15 1.06 14.15
C ALA A 71 -3.65 1.57 12.79
N GLU A 72 -4.84 2.18 12.74
CA GLU A 72 -5.38 2.80 11.52
C GLU A 72 -4.50 3.95 11.01
N GLN A 73 -4.07 4.85 11.91
CA GLN A 73 -3.15 5.95 11.54
C GLN A 73 -1.80 5.44 11.01
N LEU A 74 -1.24 4.40 11.64
CA LEU A 74 0.01 3.81 11.19
C LEU A 74 -0.17 3.07 9.86
N CYS A 75 -1.25 2.31 9.67
CA CYS A 75 -1.54 1.68 8.40
C CYS A 75 -1.68 2.73 7.28
N ALA A 76 -2.38 3.85 7.54
CA ALA A 76 -2.47 4.95 6.57
C ALA A 76 -1.10 5.54 6.23
N GLU A 77 -0.22 5.70 7.22
CA GLU A 77 1.15 6.18 6.98
C GLU A 77 1.99 5.17 6.18
N PHE A 78 1.87 3.88 6.49
CA PHE A 78 2.51 2.83 5.71
C PHE A 78 1.94 2.77 4.28
N GLU A 79 0.64 2.97 4.11
CA GLU A 79 -0.01 2.97 2.78
C GLU A 79 0.46 4.15 1.95
N ARG A 80 0.63 5.31 2.59
CA ARG A 80 1.20 6.52 2.00
C ARG A 80 2.66 6.32 1.57
N GLU A 81 3.46 5.61 2.37
CA GLU A 81 4.91 5.45 2.11
C GLU A 81 5.25 4.20 1.27
N PHE A 82 4.48 3.12 1.40
CA PHE A 82 4.78 1.78 0.85
C PHE A 82 3.59 1.07 0.21
N GLY A 83 2.37 1.62 0.29
CA GLY A 83 1.26 1.08 -0.47
C GLY A 83 1.67 0.96 -1.92
N THR A 84 1.27 -0.13 -2.61
CA THR A 84 1.39 -0.20 -4.06
C THR A 84 0.60 0.97 -4.60
N SER A 85 1.34 2.02 -4.87
CA SER A 85 0.93 3.32 -5.37
C SER A 85 -0.22 3.10 -6.34
N ASN A 86 -1.44 3.49 -5.97
CA ASN A 86 -2.50 3.66 -6.96
C ASN A 86 -2.04 4.85 -7.80
N CYS A 87 -1.15 4.57 -8.74
CA CYS A 87 -0.52 5.54 -9.58
C CYS A 87 -0.60 5.07 -11.02
N TYR A 88 -0.74 6.05 -11.88
CA TYR A 88 -0.51 5.91 -13.29
C TYR A 88 0.77 6.64 -13.63
N GLU A 89 1.65 6.01 -14.39
CA GLU A 89 2.75 6.71 -15.05
C GLU A 89 2.23 7.28 -16.36
N CYS A 90 2.21 8.60 -16.41
CA CYS A 90 1.75 9.35 -17.57
C CYS A 90 2.94 9.85 -18.37
N SER A 91 2.90 9.65 -19.68
CA SER A 91 3.93 10.13 -20.60
C SER A 91 3.30 10.62 -21.90
N GLY A 92 4.01 11.51 -22.59
CA GLY A 92 3.56 12.06 -23.87
C GLY A 92 4.72 12.70 -24.65
N PRO A 93 4.50 13.10 -25.91
CA PRO A 93 5.55 13.70 -26.74
C PRO A 93 6.05 15.06 -26.22
N ASN A 94 5.26 15.76 -25.40
CA ASN A 94 5.53 17.12 -24.94
C ASN A 94 5.85 17.23 -23.44
N VAL A 95 5.90 16.09 -22.73
CA VAL A 95 6.14 16.02 -21.27
C VAL A 95 7.04 14.84 -20.96
N GLU A 96 7.93 15.01 -19.99
CA GLU A 96 8.65 13.88 -19.40
C GLU A 96 7.67 12.98 -18.63
N GLU A 97 8.04 11.72 -18.42
CA GLU A 97 7.22 10.79 -17.63
C GLU A 97 7.00 11.32 -16.21
N PHE A 98 5.76 11.25 -15.75
CA PHE A 98 5.38 11.68 -14.40
C PHE A 98 4.33 10.75 -13.79
N PRO A 99 4.45 10.38 -12.51
CA PRO A 99 3.39 9.69 -11.78
C PRO A 99 2.23 10.63 -11.45
N VAL A 100 1.01 10.11 -11.62
CA VAL A 100 -0.24 10.64 -11.07
C VAL A 100 -0.76 9.62 -10.09
N CYS A 101 -0.87 10.00 -8.82
CA CYS A 101 -1.14 9.09 -7.72
C CYS A 101 -2.35 9.54 -6.91
N GLN A 102 -3.05 8.58 -6.31
CA GLN A 102 -4.04 8.86 -5.28
C GLN A 102 -3.41 8.68 -3.89
N ASP A 103 -3.48 9.75 -3.09
CA ASP A 103 -3.05 9.77 -1.68
C ASP A 103 -4.28 10.10 -0.81
N GLY A 104 -4.90 9.05 -0.25
CA GLY A 104 -6.21 9.18 0.41
C GLY A 104 -7.30 9.69 -0.54
N ASP A 105 -7.92 10.82 -0.19
CA ASP A 105 -8.94 11.52 -0.99
C ASP A 105 -8.34 12.55 -1.97
N GLU A 106 -7.02 12.72 -1.94
CA GLU A 106 -6.28 13.70 -2.74
C GLU A 106 -5.58 13.03 -3.93
N ILE A 107 -5.34 13.85 -4.97
CA ILE A 107 -4.59 13.43 -6.14
C ILE A 107 -3.28 14.22 -6.20
N THR A 108 -2.18 13.50 -6.37
CA THR A 108 -0.84 14.07 -6.49
C THR A 108 -0.28 13.84 -7.88
N VAL A 109 0.47 14.82 -8.38
CA VAL A 109 1.23 14.75 -9.64
C VAL A 109 2.68 15.03 -9.30
N ASN A 110 3.59 14.10 -9.60
CA ASN A 110 4.99 14.18 -9.14
C ASN A 110 5.10 14.40 -7.61
N GLY A 111 4.18 13.85 -6.83
CA GLY A 111 4.14 14.00 -5.37
C GLY A 111 3.65 15.38 -4.88
N ALA A 112 3.21 16.27 -5.76
CA ALA A 112 2.55 17.52 -5.39
C ALA A 112 1.03 17.37 -5.48
N ILE A 113 0.31 17.71 -4.40
CA ILE A 113 -1.15 17.74 -4.38
C ILE A 113 -1.65 18.80 -5.38
N ILE A 114 -2.62 18.42 -6.22
CA ILE A 114 -3.24 19.34 -7.17
C ILE A 114 -4.64 19.71 -6.68
N ASP A 115 -4.84 20.99 -6.39
CA ASP A 115 -6.15 21.54 -6.06
C ASP A 115 -7.13 21.37 -7.24
N GLY A 116 -8.35 20.90 -6.97
CA GLY A 116 -9.43 20.75 -7.96
C GLY A 116 -9.82 19.30 -8.28
N PHE A 117 -9.09 18.33 -7.75
CA PHE A 117 -9.40 16.90 -7.89
C PHE A 117 -9.77 16.20 -6.57
N GLU A 118 -9.93 16.95 -5.47
CA GLU A 118 -10.35 16.43 -4.17
C GLU A 118 -11.67 15.64 -4.29
N GLY A 119 -11.65 14.38 -3.81
CA GLY A 119 -12.80 13.47 -3.87
C GLY A 119 -13.11 12.89 -5.25
N GLN A 120 -12.29 13.15 -6.27
CA GLN A 120 -12.38 12.46 -7.57
C GLN A 120 -11.56 11.17 -7.56
N SER A 121 -12.03 10.15 -8.27
CA SER A 121 -11.25 8.92 -8.43
C SER A 121 -10.07 9.14 -9.37
N LEU A 122 -8.96 8.45 -9.10
CA LEU A 122 -7.76 8.48 -9.94
C LEU A 122 -8.05 8.18 -11.42
N GLU A 123 -8.90 7.18 -11.69
CA GLU A 123 -9.30 6.81 -13.05
C GLU A 123 -10.01 7.95 -13.79
N THR A 124 -10.81 8.75 -13.07
CA THR A 124 -11.48 9.92 -13.63
C THR A 124 -10.47 11.00 -13.98
N VAL A 125 -9.52 11.28 -13.09
CA VAL A 125 -8.48 12.30 -13.33
C VAL A 125 -7.59 11.90 -14.50
N VAL A 126 -7.13 10.65 -14.54
CA VAL A 126 -6.34 10.11 -15.66
C VAL A 126 -7.11 10.26 -16.97
N SER A 127 -8.38 9.86 -17.00
CA SER A 127 -9.21 9.99 -18.20
C SER A 127 -9.38 11.44 -18.66
N LEU A 128 -9.43 12.40 -17.73
CA LEU A 128 -9.52 13.83 -18.05
C LEU A 128 -8.20 14.38 -18.63
N LEU A 129 -7.07 13.97 -18.06
CA LEU A 129 -5.74 14.34 -18.54
C LEU A 129 -5.50 13.80 -19.96
N GLU A 130 -5.83 12.53 -20.22
CA GLU A 130 -5.71 11.93 -21.55
C GLU A 130 -6.68 12.52 -22.58
N GLN A 131 -7.90 12.88 -22.16
CA GLN A 131 -8.88 13.54 -23.03
C GLN A 131 -8.44 14.93 -23.47
N ASN A 132 -7.62 15.61 -22.64
CA ASN A 132 -7.10 16.95 -22.91
C ASN A 132 -8.17 17.91 -23.47
N SER A 133 -9.33 17.97 -22.79
CA SER A 133 -10.51 18.71 -23.29
C SER A 133 -10.29 20.23 -23.42
N THR A 134 -9.25 20.77 -22.78
CA THR A 134 -8.80 22.16 -22.87
C THR A 134 -7.84 22.41 -24.04
N ASP A 135 -7.46 21.37 -24.81
CA ASP A 135 -6.49 21.39 -25.92
C ASP A 135 -5.15 22.03 -25.52
N GLU A 136 -4.66 21.69 -24.33
CA GLU A 136 -3.35 22.12 -23.87
C GLU A 136 -2.25 21.31 -24.53
N GLU A 137 -1.26 21.99 -25.11
CA GLU A 137 -0.17 21.34 -25.87
C GLU A 137 0.58 20.29 -25.02
N VAL A 138 0.72 20.56 -23.72
CA VAL A 138 1.39 19.69 -22.75
C VAL A 138 0.71 18.33 -22.60
N PHE A 139 -0.62 18.24 -22.70
CA PHE A 139 -1.37 17.00 -22.54
C PHE A 139 -1.74 16.34 -23.88
N ARG A 140 -1.27 16.86 -25.02
CA ARG A 140 -1.54 16.24 -26.33
C ARG A 140 -0.86 14.88 -26.43
N GLU A 141 -1.66 13.87 -26.78
CA GLU A 141 -1.22 12.47 -26.90
C GLU A 141 -0.64 11.91 -25.59
N LEU A 142 -1.03 12.48 -24.44
CA LEU A 142 -0.71 11.93 -23.12
C LEU A 142 -1.35 10.54 -22.98
N THR A 143 -0.57 9.58 -22.50
CA THR A 143 -1.04 8.23 -22.17
C THR A 143 -0.56 7.86 -20.78
N CYS A 144 -1.45 7.29 -19.98
CA CYS A 144 -1.20 6.92 -18.59
C CYS A 144 -1.34 5.40 -18.44
N GLN A 145 -0.33 4.75 -17.85
CA GLN A 145 -0.33 3.32 -17.61
C GLN A 145 -0.24 3.03 -16.12
N ARG A 146 -1.07 2.09 -15.64
CA ARG A 146 -1.05 1.67 -14.25
C ARG A 146 0.24 0.89 -13.98
N ASN A 147 1.01 1.31 -12.98
CA ASN A 147 2.17 0.57 -12.49
C ASN A 147 1.75 -0.61 -11.61
#